data_AF-T1B7E7-F1
#
_entry.id   AF-T1B7E7-F1
#
_cell.length_a   1.000
_cell.length_b   1.000
_cell.length_c   1.000
_cell.angle_alpha   90.00
_cell.angle_beta   90.00
_cell.angle_gamma   90.00
#
_symmetry.space_group_name_H-M   'P 1'
#
loop_
_entity.id
_entity.type
_entity.pdbx_description
1 polymer ?
#
loop_
_entity_poly.entity_id
_entity_poly.type
_entity_poly.pdbx_seq_one_letter_code
_entity_poly.pdbx_strand_id
1 'polypeptide(L)'
;MVLSDNAAAPEAGILSHWCWQVSASDTLAAGMLATNYAVEGITGEWALLVTQDDIYAYGFEARVRAKAMRWLKLHAEYDDTHPWEALEIVSTLVGPHPSPETTDHLRRCVLNT
;
A
#
# COMPACT_ATOMS: atom_id res chain seq x y z
N MET A 1 20.63 2.64 -14.86
CA MET A 1 20.92 1.92 -13.61
C MET A 1 19.96 0.75 -13.57
N VAL A 2 20.43 -0.43 -13.96
CA VAL A 2 19.60 -1.64 -14.06
C VAL A 2 19.42 -2.18 -12.64
N LEU A 3 18.18 -2.33 -12.19
CA LEU A 3 17.86 -3.05 -10.96
C LEU A 3 18.38 -4.48 -11.14
N SER A 4 19.35 -4.86 -10.33
CA SER A 4 19.92 -6.21 -10.28
C SER A 4 18.80 -7.26 -10.17
N ASP A 5 18.95 -8.36 -10.93
CA ASP A 5 18.05 -9.52 -10.96
C ASP A 5 17.48 -9.85 -9.58
N ASN A 6 16.23 -9.46 -9.37
CA ASN A 6 15.46 -9.92 -8.23
C ASN A 6 15.03 -11.35 -8.58
N ALA A 7 15.64 -12.35 -7.94
CA ALA A 7 15.35 -13.78 -8.19
C ALA A 7 13.92 -14.22 -7.78
N ALA A 8 13.03 -13.27 -7.52
CA ALA A 8 11.62 -13.50 -7.23
C ALA A 8 10.87 -13.90 -8.51
N ALA A 9 9.81 -14.68 -8.33
CA ALA A 9 8.93 -15.07 -9.44
C ALA A 9 8.37 -13.82 -10.14
N PRO A 10 8.17 -13.83 -11.47
CA PRO A 10 7.69 -12.68 -12.24
C PRO A 10 6.41 -12.04 -11.65
N GLU A 11 5.55 -12.85 -11.05
CA GLU A 11 4.30 -12.44 -10.39
C GLU A 11 4.55 -11.47 -9.24
N ALA A 12 5.63 -11.64 -8.48
CA ALA A 12 5.99 -10.74 -7.38
C ALA A 12 6.43 -9.35 -7.88
N GLY A 13 6.84 -9.24 -9.15
CA GLY A 13 7.21 -7.96 -9.79
C GLY A 13 6.03 -7.19 -10.36
N ILE A 14 4.84 -7.80 -10.48
CA ILE A 14 3.68 -7.16 -11.12
C ILE A 14 3.23 -5.93 -10.33
N LEU A 15 3.16 -6.03 -9.00
CA LEU A 15 2.74 -4.93 -8.14
C LEU A 15 3.70 -3.75 -8.22
N SER A 16 5.02 -3.98 -8.19
CA SER A 16 6.00 -2.90 -8.27
C SER A 16 5.98 -2.21 -9.63
N HIS A 17 5.79 -2.97 -10.72
CA HIS A 17 5.61 -2.41 -12.06
C HIS A 17 4.33 -1.56 -12.14
N TRP A 18 3.21 -2.04 -11.62
CA TRP A 18 1.96 -1.28 -11.58
C TRP A 18 2.12 0.03 -10.80
N CYS A 19 2.67 -0.02 -9.59
CA CYS A 19 2.92 1.16 -8.76
C CYS A 19 3.83 2.17 -9.49
N TRP A 20 4.88 1.70 -10.17
CA TRP A 20 5.72 2.56 -10.99
C TRP A 20 4.94 3.21 -12.14
N GLN A 21 4.19 2.43 -12.91
CA GLN A 21 3.44 2.91 -14.06
C GLN A 21 2.41 3.97 -13.68
N VAL A 22 1.55 3.69 -12.69
CA VAL A 22 0.50 4.63 -12.26
C VAL A 22 1.11 5.92 -11.67
N SER A 23 2.22 5.80 -10.94
CA SER A 23 2.91 6.96 -10.36
C SER A 23 3.60 7.83 -11.42
N ALA A 24 4.10 7.22 -12.51
CA ALA A 24 4.89 7.92 -13.52
C ALA A 24 4.06 8.48 -14.67
N SER A 25 2.87 7.92 -14.94
CA SER A 25 2.14 8.18 -16.19
C SER A 25 0.66 8.54 -16.00
N ASP A 26 0.13 8.46 -14.78
CA ASP A 26 -1.26 8.80 -14.50
C ASP A 26 -1.38 10.16 -13.77
N THR A 27 -2.60 10.56 -13.44
CA THR A 27 -2.90 11.74 -12.63
C THR A 27 -2.38 11.57 -11.20
N LEU A 28 -2.07 12.68 -10.52
CA LEU A 28 -1.68 12.68 -9.11
C LEU A 28 -2.71 11.95 -8.22
N ALA A 29 -4.01 12.19 -8.47
CA ALA A 29 -5.10 11.55 -7.76
C ALA A 29 -5.08 10.02 -7.95
N ALA A 30 -4.87 9.54 -9.18
CA ALA A 30 -4.79 8.10 -9.48
C ALA A 30 -3.56 7.44 -8.83
N GLY A 31 -2.40 8.07 -8.93
CA GLY A 31 -1.17 7.59 -8.29
C GLY A 31 -1.34 7.46 -6.78
N MET A 32 -1.75 8.54 -6.11
CA MET A 32 -1.97 8.55 -4.65
C MET A 32 -3.04 7.55 -4.21
N LEU A 33 -4.14 7.43 -4.95
CA LEU A 33 -5.19 6.48 -4.60
C LEU A 33 -4.72 5.03 -4.76
N ALA A 34 -3.93 4.73 -5.79
CA ALA A 34 -3.38 3.39 -6.01
C ALA A 34 -2.30 3.01 -4.99
N THR A 35 -1.43 3.95 -4.58
CA THR A 35 -0.29 3.65 -3.70
C THR A 35 -0.60 3.96 -2.23
N ASN A 36 -0.94 5.20 -1.91
CA ASN A 36 -1.06 5.66 -0.52
C ASN A 36 -2.40 5.29 0.10
N TYR A 37 -3.48 5.22 -0.68
CA TYR A 37 -4.73 4.69 -0.15
C TYR A 37 -4.76 3.16 -0.21
N ALA A 38 -4.65 2.57 -1.41
CA ALA A 38 -4.88 1.14 -1.56
C ALA A 38 -3.75 0.25 -1.00
N VAL A 39 -2.48 0.49 -1.38
CA VAL A 39 -1.36 -0.35 -0.93
C VAL A 39 -1.02 -0.14 0.53
N GLU A 40 -0.93 1.11 1.01
CA GLU A 40 -0.64 1.36 2.43
C GLU A 40 -1.80 0.89 3.32
N GLY A 41 -3.06 1.16 2.93
CA GLY A 41 -4.24 0.72 3.69
C GLY A 41 -4.31 -0.79 3.85
N ILE A 42 -4.19 -1.57 2.76
CA ILE A 42 -4.17 -3.03 2.89
C ILE A 42 -2.92 -3.51 3.65
N THR A 43 -1.81 -2.76 3.58
CA THR A 43 -0.60 -3.06 4.33
C THR A 43 -0.78 -2.96 5.83
N GLY A 44 -1.47 -1.92 6.30
CA GLY A 44 -1.84 -1.81 7.70
C GLY A 44 -2.72 -2.97 8.15
N GLU A 45 -3.76 -3.30 7.37
CA GLU A 45 -4.69 -4.39 7.69
C GLU A 45 -3.99 -5.77 7.79
N TRP A 46 -3.18 -6.14 6.80
CA TRP A 46 -2.51 -7.44 6.86
C TRP A 46 -1.39 -7.49 7.89
N ALA A 47 -0.67 -6.38 8.13
CA ALA A 47 0.34 -6.31 9.18
C ALA A 47 -0.29 -6.48 10.57
N LEU A 48 -1.47 -5.87 10.80
CA LEU A 48 -2.25 -6.11 12.01
C LEU A 48 -2.63 -7.57 12.15
N LEU A 49 -3.16 -8.19 11.10
CA LEU A 49 -3.55 -9.61 11.14
C LEU A 49 -2.38 -10.51 11.56
N VAL A 50 -1.18 -10.26 11.03
CA VAL A 50 0.04 -11.02 11.37
C VAL A 50 0.52 -10.78 12.81
N THR A 51 0.20 -9.60 13.38
CA THR A 51 0.63 -9.19 14.72
C THR A 51 -0.47 -9.25 15.78
N GLN A 52 -1.64 -9.77 15.42
CA GLN A 52 -2.82 -9.87 16.29
C GLN A 52 -2.55 -10.77 17.52
N ASP A 53 -1.65 -11.73 17.38
CA ASP A 53 -1.12 -12.52 18.48
C ASP A 53 0.42 -12.58 18.41
N ASP A 54 1.02 -13.17 19.45
CA ASP A 54 2.48 -13.29 19.54
C ASP A 54 3.05 -14.54 18.83
N ILE A 55 2.23 -15.39 18.19
CA ILE A 55 2.67 -16.68 17.63
C ILE A 55 3.76 -16.46 16.59
N TYR A 56 3.55 -15.53 15.65
CA TYR A 56 4.54 -15.20 14.64
C TYR A 56 5.81 -14.59 15.27
N ALA A 57 5.65 -13.73 16.27
CA ALA A 57 6.77 -13.11 16.98
C ALA A 57 7.61 -14.12 17.77
N TYR A 58 6.99 -15.16 18.33
CA TYR A 58 7.68 -16.23 19.07
C TYR A 58 8.48 -17.17 18.17
N GLY A 59 8.27 -17.14 16.85
CA GLY A 59 9.16 -17.80 15.88
C GLY A 59 10.60 -17.22 15.87
N PHE A 60 10.80 -16.01 16.39
CA PHE A 60 12.12 -15.39 16.49
C PHE A 60 12.77 -15.62 17.87
N GLU A 61 14.10 -15.81 17.87
CA GLU A 61 14.90 -15.80 19.10
C GLU A 61 14.69 -14.50 19.89
N ALA A 62 14.57 -14.61 21.21
CA ALA A 62 14.24 -13.47 22.08
C ALA A 62 15.17 -12.25 21.87
N ARG A 63 16.46 -12.50 21.64
CA ARG A 63 17.47 -11.43 21.43
C ARG A 63 17.29 -10.62 20.14
N VAL A 64 16.62 -11.16 19.11
CA VAL A 64 16.41 -10.46 17.83
C VAL A 64 14.95 -10.10 17.57
N ARG A 65 14.00 -10.68 18.32
CA ARG A 65 12.56 -10.55 18.10
C ARG A 65 12.08 -9.11 17.93
N ALA A 66 12.51 -8.20 18.81
CA ALA A 66 12.11 -6.80 18.73
C ALA A 66 12.53 -6.14 17.41
N LYS A 67 13.76 -6.44 16.94
CA LYS A 67 14.27 -5.92 15.67
C LYS A 67 13.55 -6.56 14.47
N ALA A 68 13.31 -7.86 14.52
CA ALA A 68 12.64 -8.61 13.46
C ALA A 68 11.18 -8.14 13.26
N MET A 69 10.46 -7.88 14.36
CA MET A 69 9.05 -7.47 14.32
C MET A 69 8.83 -5.97 14.07
N ARG A 70 9.90 -5.15 14.03
CA ARG A 70 9.76 -3.68 14.02
C ARG A 70 8.92 -3.17 12.85
N TRP A 71 9.16 -3.66 11.65
CA TRP A 71 8.44 -3.18 10.45
C TRP A 71 6.95 -3.52 10.54
N LEU A 72 6.63 -4.76 10.92
CA LEU A 72 5.23 -5.20 11.08
C LEU A 72 4.53 -4.39 12.15
N LYS A 73 5.16 -4.18 13.31
CA LYS A 73 4.57 -3.39 14.39
C LYS A 73 4.32 -1.94 14.00
N LEU A 74 5.21 -1.31 13.23
CA LEU A 74 5.02 0.06 12.77
C LEU A 74 3.84 0.22 11.80
N HIS A 75 3.58 -0.78 10.96
CA HIS A 75 2.44 -0.75 10.03
C HIS A 75 1.16 -1.32 10.67
N ALA A 76 1.29 -2.13 11.72
CA ALA A 76 0.16 -2.66 12.48
C ALA A 76 -0.31 -1.73 13.60
N GLU A 77 0.48 -0.74 14.01
CA GLU A 77 0.08 0.22 15.03
C GLU A 77 -1.02 1.13 14.47
N TYR A 78 -2.23 0.94 15.00
CA TYR A 78 -3.45 1.66 14.62
C TYR A 78 -3.44 3.10 15.16
N ASP A 79 -2.85 3.97 14.37
CA ASP A 79 -3.40 5.27 13.98
C ASP A 79 -3.11 5.46 12.49
N ASP A 80 -3.59 4.52 11.66
CA ASP A 80 -3.33 4.52 10.23
C ASP A 80 -4.22 5.57 9.55
N THR A 81 -3.99 6.83 9.91
CA THR A 81 -4.57 8.02 9.28
C THR A 81 -4.10 8.11 7.85
N HIS A 82 -2.92 7.60 7.51
CA HIS A 82 -2.31 7.72 6.19
C HIS A 82 -3.23 7.36 5.02
N PRO A 83 -3.91 6.19 4.96
CA PRO A 83 -4.85 5.91 3.89
C PRO A 83 -6.03 6.90 3.88
N TRP A 84 -6.53 7.32 5.04
CA TRP A 84 -7.63 8.29 5.12
C TRP A 84 -7.22 9.71 4.72
N GLU A 85 -6.01 10.14 5.09
CA GLU A 85 -5.38 11.39 4.66
C GLU A 85 -5.15 11.38 3.14
N ALA A 86 -4.68 10.27 2.59
CA ALA A 86 -4.56 10.09 1.15
C ALA A 86 -5.92 10.20 0.46
N LEU A 87 -6.97 9.59 1.01
CA LEU A 87 -8.32 9.69 0.49
C LEU A 87 -8.88 11.12 0.58
N GLU A 88 -8.58 11.86 1.64
CA GLU A 88 -8.94 13.27 1.79
C GLU A 88 -8.26 14.14 0.73
N ILE A 89 -6.96 13.94 0.51
CA ILE A 89 -6.21 14.65 -0.55
C ILE A 89 -6.80 14.34 -1.92
N VAL A 90 -7.03 13.06 -2.23
CA VAL A 90 -7.64 12.65 -3.50
C VAL A 90 -9.01 13.30 -3.67
N SER A 91 -9.88 13.20 -2.66
CA SER A 91 -11.22 13.80 -2.68
C SER A 91 -11.18 15.32 -2.91
N THR A 92 -10.19 16.00 -2.32
CA THR A 92 -9.94 17.42 -2.52
C THR A 92 -9.49 17.74 -3.94
N LEU A 93 -8.61 16.91 -4.52
CA LEU A 93 -8.10 17.08 -5.89
C LEU A 93 -9.18 16.87 -6.96
N VAL A 94 -10.06 15.88 -6.80
CA VAL A 94 -11.15 15.64 -7.75
C VAL A 94 -12.38 16.51 -7.52
N GLY A 95 -12.53 17.06 -6.30
CA GLY A 95 -13.66 17.91 -5.93
C GLY A 95 -14.95 17.13 -5.64
N PRO A 96 -16.02 17.83 -5.23
CA PRO A 96 -17.25 17.21 -4.74
C PRO A 96 -18.14 16.59 -5.83
N HIS A 97 -17.87 16.89 -7.10
CA HIS A 97 -18.66 16.45 -8.25
C HIS A 97 -17.76 15.94 -9.38
N PRO A 98 -17.00 14.85 -9.16
CA PRO A 98 -16.18 14.24 -10.22
C PRO A 98 -17.08 13.69 -11.32
N SER A 99 -16.59 13.66 -12.54
CA SER A 99 -17.33 13.01 -13.62
C SER A 99 -17.38 11.49 -13.39
N PRO A 100 -18.37 10.78 -13.97
CA PRO A 100 -18.41 9.32 -13.94
C PRO A 100 -17.10 8.70 -14.47
N GLU A 101 -16.53 9.26 -15.53
CA GLU A 101 -15.28 8.79 -16.14
C GLU A 101 -14.10 8.89 -15.17
N THR A 102 -13.99 10.00 -14.43
CA THR A 102 -12.96 10.16 -13.39
C THR A 102 -13.15 9.15 -12.27
N THR A 103 -14.39 8.95 -11.80
CA THR A 103 -14.68 8.02 -10.72
C THR A 103 -14.37 6.58 -11.13
N ASP A 104 -14.75 6.19 -12.35
CA ASP A 104 -14.48 4.87 -12.90
C ASP A 104 -12.98 4.65 -13.14
N HIS A 105 -12.25 5.66 -13.62
CA HIS A 105 -10.80 5.59 -13.74
C HIS A 105 -10.13 5.33 -12.39
N LEU A 106 -10.44 6.14 -11.38
CA LEU A 106 -9.89 6.01 -10.03
C LEU A 106 -10.23 4.65 -9.40
N ARG A 107 -11.46 4.17 -9.58
CA ARG A 107 -11.86 2.82 -9.13
C ARG A 107 -11.00 1.73 -9.76
N ARG A 108 -10.74 1.80 -11.06
CA ARG A 108 -9.91 0.82 -11.77
C ARG A 108 -8.46 0.85 -11.30
N CYS A 109 -7.93 2.01 -10.91
CA CYS A 109 -6.60 2.12 -10.32
C CYS A 109 -6.45 1.37 -8.98
N VAL A 110 -7.55 1.21 -8.23
CA VAL A 110 -7.59 0.47 -6.96
C VAL A 110 -7.85 -1.02 -7.18
N LEU A 111 -8.82 -1.35 -8.03
CA LEU A 111 -9.26 -2.74 -8.23
C LEU A 111 -8.42 -3.52 -9.25
N ASN A 112 -7.66 -2.82 -10.11
CA ASN A 112 -6.99 -3.39 -11.27
C ASN A 112 -7.94 -4.26 -12.15
N THR A 113 -9.15 -3.75 -12.39
CA THR A 113 -10.21 -4.37 -13.22
C THR A 113 -10.61 -3.49 -14.37
#